data_AF-A2HEV4-F1
#
_entry.id   AF-A2HEV4-F1
#
_cell.length_a   1.000
_cell.length_b   1.000
_cell.length_c   1.000
_cell.angle_alpha   90.00
_cell.angle_beta   90.00
_cell.angle_gamma   90.00
#
_symmetry.space_group_name_H-M   'P 1'
#
loop_
_entity.id
_entity.type
_entity.pdbx_description
1 polymer ?
#
loop_
_entity_poly.entity_id
_entity_poly.type
_entity_poly.pdbx_seq_one_letter_code
_entity_poly.pdbx_strand_id
1 'polypeptide(L)'
;MSSEVTRAENEYSKKTHIHSISDITNLQETLNSKSNVGHTHTIANITNLQETLNRKSAVGHTHTIANITNLQETLNRKSAVGHTHTSFTTFTADDITLNTTLPSKGPTIPPATSLVDTLISNDNSIMHLRQELNVLKQILPNLIYPVGSLYVSMNSTRPEVVLGFGTWTQIVDRFLYCANSSKETGGSKTISGANLPAHSHYIDLSTSQAGWHSHRYVGWSRMTKGKGYDVKDDVKFAINCYWDDTQGEGNHTHFVSGYTQTTGQSKEYMPPYMTVYAWYRIA
;
A
#
# COMPACT_ATOMS: atom_id res chain seq x y z
N MET A 1 71.72 13.99 -173.38
CA MET A 1 71.70 14.41 -171.97
C MET A 1 70.96 15.73 -171.88
N SER A 2 69.82 15.80 -171.20
CA SER A 2 69.37 17.00 -170.44
C SER A 2 67.89 16.89 -170.04
N SER A 3 67.62 17.24 -168.78
CA SER A 3 66.38 17.70 -168.16
C SER A 3 65.48 16.73 -167.38
N GLU A 4 65.30 15.45 -167.73
CA GLU A 4 64.37 14.60 -166.95
C GLU A 4 64.97 13.98 -165.67
N VAL A 5 66.30 13.87 -165.59
CA VAL A 5 66.99 13.28 -164.42
C VAL A 5 67.15 14.29 -163.27
N THR A 6 66.84 15.58 -163.47
CA THR A 6 67.06 16.63 -162.45
C THR A 6 65.79 17.02 -161.68
N ARG A 7 64.64 16.40 -161.96
CA ARG A 7 63.36 16.64 -161.24
C ARG A 7 62.92 15.44 -160.42
N ALA A 8 63.88 14.68 -159.87
CA ALA A 8 63.61 13.54 -159.01
C ALA A 8 63.89 13.80 -157.51
N GLU A 9 64.58 14.88 -157.13
CA GLU A 9 65.16 14.95 -155.78
C GLU A 9 64.72 16.10 -154.88
N ASN A 10 64.02 17.15 -155.36
CA ASN A 10 63.80 18.36 -154.55
C ASN A 10 62.36 18.72 -154.14
N GLU A 11 61.37 17.83 -154.33
CA GLU A 11 60.01 18.02 -153.76
C GLU A 11 59.54 16.90 -152.82
N TYR A 12 60.44 15.98 -152.44
CA TYR A 12 60.22 15.08 -151.31
C TYR A 12 60.90 15.65 -150.05
N SER A 13 60.34 16.72 -149.46
CA SER A 13 60.74 17.11 -148.10
C SER A 13 59.59 17.72 -147.30
N LYS A 14 59.06 16.85 -146.42
CA LYS A 14 58.50 17.15 -145.09
C LYS A 14 57.21 17.99 -145.02
N LYS A 15 56.10 17.40 -145.46
CA LYS A 15 54.80 17.70 -144.84
C LYS A 15 54.82 17.12 -143.42
N THR A 16 55.02 17.97 -142.42
CA THR A 16 54.99 17.60 -140.99
C THR A 16 53.66 16.93 -140.65
N HIS A 17 53.70 15.74 -140.05
CA HIS A 17 52.53 15.08 -139.47
C HIS A 17 52.57 15.26 -137.95
N ILE A 18 51.41 15.54 -137.37
CA ILE A 18 51.20 15.70 -135.93
C ILE A 18 50.14 14.68 -135.49
N HIS A 19 50.31 14.14 -134.28
CA HIS A 19 49.38 13.21 -133.67
C HIS A 19 48.66 13.84 -132.47
N SER A 20 47.34 13.67 -132.37
CA SER A 20 46.55 14.11 -131.21
C SER A 20 46.51 13.03 -130.13
N ILE A 21 46.18 13.38 -128.88
CA ILE A 21 46.09 12.39 -127.78
C ILE A 21 45.06 11.28 -128.06
N SER A 22 44.06 11.58 -128.88
CA SER A 22 43.08 10.62 -129.41
C SER A 22 43.69 9.50 -130.24
N ASP A 23 44.90 9.70 -130.76
CA ASP A 23 45.56 8.76 -131.66
C ASP A 23 46.10 7.54 -130.91
N ILE A 24 46.13 7.58 -129.58
CA ILE A 24 46.41 6.44 -128.72
C ILE A 24 45.14 6.10 -127.95
N THR A 25 44.50 5.01 -128.35
CA THR A 25 43.29 4.48 -127.70
C THR A 25 43.51 4.36 -126.18
N ASN A 26 42.58 4.90 -125.39
CA ASN A 26 42.55 4.90 -123.91
C ASN A 26 43.59 5.76 -123.17
N LEU A 27 44.45 6.52 -123.87
CA LEU A 27 45.44 7.37 -123.19
C LEU A 27 44.78 8.45 -122.31
N GLN A 28 43.71 9.08 -122.80
CA GLN A 28 42.96 10.09 -122.04
C GLN A 28 42.36 9.54 -120.74
N GLU A 29 41.82 8.31 -120.77
CA GLU A 29 41.18 7.68 -119.62
C GLU A 29 42.22 7.22 -118.57
N THR A 30 43.38 6.75 -119.04
CA THR A 30 44.53 6.39 -118.18
C THR A 30 45.12 7.62 -117.48
N LEU A 31 45.15 8.78 -118.14
CA LEU A 31 45.58 10.03 -117.53
C LEU A 31 44.56 10.57 -116.53
N ASN A 32 43.26 10.52 -116.87
CA ASN A 32 42.19 10.97 -115.97
C ASN A 32 42.13 10.16 -114.67
N SER A 33 42.44 8.86 -114.70
CA SER A 33 42.51 8.00 -113.51
C SER A 33 43.74 8.27 -112.62
N LYS A 34 44.75 8.99 -113.12
CA LYS A 34 45.88 9.50 -112.31
C LYS A 34 45.64 10.91 -111.75
N SER A 35 44.49 11.52 -112.01
CA SER A 35 44.18 12.89 -111.56
C SER A 35 44.01 13.00 -110.04
N ASN A 36 44.73 13.95 -109.44
CA ASN A 36 44.67 14.29 -108.00
C ASN A 36 43.33 14.90 -107.54
N VAL A 37 42.36 15.10 -108.43
CA VAL A 37 41.15 15.92 -108.16
C VAL A 37 40.01 15.15 -107.46
N GLY A 38 40.21 13.86 -107.14
CA GLY A 38 39.13 12.98 -106.64
C GLY A 38 39.42 12.12 -105.41
N HIS A 39 40.52 12.31 -104.68
CA HIS A 39 40.77 11.54 -103.46
C HIS A 39 40.43 12.34 -102.19
N THR A 40 39.82 11.67 -101.21
CA THR A 40 39.49 12.23 -99.89
C THR A 40 40.29 11.49 -98.81
N HIS A 41 40.67 12.21 -97.74
CA HIS A 41 41.26 11.61 -96.57
C HIS A 41 40.24 11.52 -95.44
N THR A 42 40.04 10.33 -94.86
CA THR A 42 39.29 10.18 -93.60
C THR A 42 40.24 10.40 -92.41
N ILE A 43 39.70 10.61 -91.20
CA ILE A 43 40.51 10.77 -89.98
C ILE A 43 41.50 9.59 -89.79
N ALA A 44 41.13 8.39 -90.24
CA ALA A 44 41.99 7.20 -90.19
C ALA A 44 43.28 7.35 -91.03
N ASN A 45 43.31 8.28 -92.00
CA ASN A 45 44.47 8.50 -92.85
C ASN A 45 45.57 9.36 -92.17
N ILE A 46 45.31 9.90 -90.97
CA ILE A 46 46.30 10.63 -90.17
C ILE A 46 46.57 9.83 -88.90
N THR A 47 47.76 9.22 -88.84
CA THR A 47 48.23 8.47 -87.67
C THR A 47 48.07 9.31 -86.40
N ASN A 48 47.42 8.76 -85.37
CA ASN A 48 47.18 9.35 -84.04
C ASN A 48 46.22 10.55 -83.95
N LEU A 49 45.55 10.96 -85.04
CA LEU A 49 44.60 12.09 -84.97
C LEU A 49 43.36 11.75 -84.12
N GLN A 50 42.83 10.53 -84.25
CA GLN A 50 41.68 10.07 -83.45
C GLN A 50 42.01 10.06 -81.94
N GLU A 51 43.21 9.61 -81.58
CA GLU A 51 43.66 9.55 -80.19
C GLU A 51 43.89 10.95 -79.60
N THR A 52 44.45 11.87 -80.40
CA THR A 52 44.65 13.27 -80.02
C THR A 52 43.32 14.00 -79.78
N LEU A 53 42.31 13.75 -80.63
CA LEU A 53 40.97 14.32 -80.47
C LEU A 53 40.22 13.70 -79.27
N ASN A 54 40.33 12.38 -79.07
CA ASN A 54 39.73 11.70 -77.92
C ASN A 54 40.33 12.22 -76.59
N ARG A 55 41.62 12.60 -76.56
CA ARG A 55 42.22 13.26 -75.38
C ARG A 55 41.70 14.68 -75.10
N LYS A 56 41.02 15.32 -76.05
CA LYS A 56 40.47 16.69 -75.89
C LYS A 56 39.04 16.73 -75.35
N SER A 57 38.30 15.62 -75.23
CA SER A 57 36.87 15.66 -74.87
C SER A 57 36.51 15.10 -73.47
N ALA A 58 36.10 16.02 -72.60
CA ALA A 58 34.98 16.07 -71.63
C ALA A 58 34.51 14.85 -70.77
N VAL A 59 35.09 13.65 -70.81
CA VAL A 59 34.56 12.49 -70.06
C VAL A 59 35.25 12.25 -68.70
N GLY A 60 36.23 13.07 -68.31
CA GLY A 60 37.07 12.79 -67.14
C GLY A 60 37.53 13.97 -66.29
N HIS A 61 36.89 15.14 -66.38
CA HIS A 61 37.20 16.22 -65.44
C HIS A 61 36.23 16.18 -64.26
N THR A 62 36.78 16.21 -63.05
CA THR A 62 36.02 16.29 -61.80
C THR A 62 36.35 17.62 -61.12
N HIS A 63 35.34 18.25 -60.49
CA HIS A 63 35.57 19.39 -59.62
C HIS A 63 35.63 18.91 -58.17
N THR A 64 36.70 19.24 -57.46
CA THR A 64 36.76 19.05 -56.00
C THR A 64 36.13 20.25 -55.30
N ILE A 65 35.76 20.13 -54.02
CA ILE A 65 35.23 21.25 -53.22
C ILE A 65 36.18 22.47 -53.24
N ALA A 66 37.50 22.25 -53.35
CA ALA A 66 38.49 23.30 -53.45
C ALA A 66 38.34 24.18 -54.71
N ASN A 67 37.63 23.69 -55.74
CA ASN A 67 37.37 24.47 -56.95
C ASN A 67 36.27 25.53 -56.76
N ILE A 68 35.57 25.55 -55.62
CA ILE A 68 34.54 26.53 -55.30
C ILE A 68 34.97 27.32 -54.07
N THR A 69 35.32 28.59 -54.29
CA THR A 69 35.71 29.54 -53.24
C THR A 69 34.68 29.55 -52.12
N ASN A 70 35.13 29.34 -50.87
CA ASN A 70 34.35 29.37 -49.62
C ASN A 70 33.29 28.26 -49.44
N LEU A 71 33.21 27.26 -50.33
CA LEU A 71 32.23 26.17 -50.16
C LEU A 71 32.51 25.30 -48.92
N GLN A 72 33.78 24.97 -48.66
CA GLN A 72 34.17 24.18 -47.48
C GLN A 72 33.79 24.90 -46.18
N GLU A 73 34.03 26.20 -46.10
CA GLU A 73 33.74 27.02 -44.92
C GLU A 73 32.22 27.17 -44.70
N THR A 74 31.47 27.34 -45.79
CA THR A 74 30.00 27.39 -45.77
C THR A 74 29.37 26.08 -45.29
N LEU A 75 29.90 24.94 -45.77
CA LEU A 75 29.44 23.61 -45.34
C LEU A 75 29.81 23.32 -43.89
N ASN A 76 31.04 23.66 -43.46
CA ASN A 76 31.47 23.53 -42.07
C ASN A 76 30.57 24.34 -41.11
N ARG A 77 30.08 25.52 -41.54
CA ARG A 77 29.15 26.33 -40.73
C ARG A 77 27.72 25.77 -40.66
N LYS A 78 27.31 24.93 -41.63
CA LYS A 78 26.01 24.23 -41.62
C LYS A 78 26.08 22.83 -40.99
N SER A 79 27.27 22.29 -40.79
CA SER A 79 27.47 20.96 -40.24
C SER A 79 27.09 20.90 -38.76
N ALA A 80 26.21 19.96 -38.41
CA ALA A 80 25.80 19.67 -37.03
C ALA A 80 26.90 18.98 -36.18
N VAL A 81 28.12 18.82 -36.72
CA VAL A 81 29.21 18.09 -36.07
C VAL A 81 29.93 18.95 -35.01
N GLY A 82 29.61 20.23 -34.90
CA GLY A 82 30.35 21.19 -34.06
C GLY A 82 29.56 21.85 -32.92
N HIS A 83 28.30 21.48 -32.65
CA HIS A 83 27.58 22.04 -31.50
C HIS A 83 27.36 21.00 -30.40
N THR A 84 27.64 21.40 -29.16
CA THR A 84 27.41 20.59 -27.96
C THR A 84 26.10 21.00 -27.32
N HIS A 85 25.17 20.06 -27.10
CA HIS A 85 24.05 20.28 -26.20
C HIS A 85 24.53 20.07 -24.77
N THR A 86 24.55 21.12 -23.95
CA THR A 86 24.63 20.95 -22.50
C THR A 86 23.25 20.52 -22.01
N SER A 87 23.10 19.23 -21.72
CA SER A 87 21.92 18.71 -21.04
C SER A 87 21.90 19.24 -19.61
N PHE A 88 20.91 20.04 -19.27
CA PHE A 88 20.67 20.50 -17.90
C PHE A 88 19.69 19.54 -17.23
N THR A 89 20.04 18.98 -16.07
CA THR A 89 19.15 18.10 -15.28
C THR A 89 18.32 18.86 -14.25
N THR A 90 18.63 20.14 -13.99
CA THR A 90 17.89 21.00 -13.06
C THR A 90 18.00 22.46 -13.49
N PHE A 91 16.91 23.20 -13.33
CA PHE A 91 16.85 24.65 -13.49
C PHE A 91 16.05 25.24 -12.32
N THR A 92 16.61 26.27 -11.69
CA THR A 92 15.94 27.13 -10.71
C THR A 92 16.09 28.55 -11.22
N ALA A 93 14.99 29.22 -11.55
CA ALA A 93 15.00 30.66 -11.80
C ALA A 93 14.02 31.38 -10.90
N ASP A 94 14.52 32.41 -10.25
CA ASP A 94 13.71 33.33 -9.46
C ASP A 94 13.09 34.43 -10.34
N ASP A 95 13.63 34.73 -11.53
CA ASP A 95 13.01 35.65 -12.50
C ASP A 95 13.32 35.25 -13.95
N ILE A 96 12.30 34.79 -14.70
CA ILE A 96 12.39 34.56 -16.14
C ILE A 96 11.65 35.67 -16.87
N THR A 97 12.38 36.65 -17.40
CA THR A 97 11.82 37.60 -18.38
C THR A 97 11.95 37.05 -19.80
N LEU A 98 10.80 36.71 -20.41
CA LEU A 98 10.71 36.29 -21.81
C LEU A 98 10.73 37.51 -22.74
N ASN A 99 11.86 37.77 -23.42
CA ASN A 99 11.98 38.82 -24.43
C ASN A 99 11.50 38.37 -25.84
N THR A 100 10.37 37.69 -25.91
CA THR A 100 9.76 37.29 -27.18
C THR A 100 8.24 37.33 -27.05
N THR A 101 7.57 37.99 -27.99
CA THR A 101 6.12 37.92 -28.13
C THR A 101 5.75 36.56 -28.69
N LEU A 102 5.09 35.73 -27.87
CA LEU A 102 4.51 34.48 -28.32
C LEU A 102 3.48 34.76 -29.43
N PRO A 103 3.47 33.98 -30.53
CA PRO A 103 2.54 34.20 -31.64
C PRO A 103 1.08 34.07 -31.16
N SER A 104 0.27 35.10 -31.41
CA SER A 104 -1.10 35.25 -30.91
C SER A 104 -2.15 34.33 -31.57
N LYS A 105 -1.71 33.34 -32.35
CA LYS A 105 -2.57 32.31 -32.94
C LYS A 105 -1.81 30.99 -32.94
N GLY A 106 -1.82 30.32 -31.79
CA GLY A 106 -1.52 28.89 -31.74
C GLY A 106 -2.54 28.11 -32.59
N PRO A 107 -2.17 26.92 -33.07
CA PRO A 107 -3.13 26.03 -33.74
C PRO A 107 -4.30 25.77 -32.77
N THR A 108 -5.53 25.83 -33.26
CA THR A 108 -6.68 25.24 -32.56
C THR A 108 -6.49 23.72 -32.54
N ILE A 109 -5.77 23.23 -31.54
CA ILE A 109 -5.65 21.82 -31.18
C ILE A 109 -7.02 21.41 -30.57
N PRO A 110 -7.57 20.22 -30.86
CA PRO A 110 -8.65 19.66 -30.02
C PRO A 110 -8.18 19.60 -28.55
N PRO A 111 -9.03 19.44 -27.52
CA PRO A 111 -8.61 19.53 -26.13
C PRO A 111 -7.75 18.32 -25.75
N ALA A 112 -6.48 18.33 -26.16
CA ALA A 112 -5.44 17.51 -25.61
C ALA A 112 -4.99 18.27 -24.36
N THR A 113 -5.52 17.84 -23.21
CA THR A 113 -5.02 18.20 -21.89
C THR A 113 -3.50 18.15 -21.93
N SER A 114 -2.86 19.28 -21.69
CA SER A 114 -1.41 19.38 -21.64
C SER A 114 -0.85 18.41 -20.59
N LEU A 115 0.44 18.10 -20.65
CA LEU A 115 1.13 17.37 -19.58
C LEU A 115 0.88 18.02 -18.21
N VAL A 116 0.75 19.34 -18.18
CA VAL A 116 0.43 20.12 -16.97
C VAL A 116 -0.98 19.80 -16.46
N ASP A 117 -1.99 19.76 -17.33
CA ASP A 117 -3.36 19.41 -16.94
C ASP A 117 -3.46 17.97 -16.41
N THR A 118 -2.70 17.06 -17.00
CA THR A 118 -2.62 15.67 -16.54
C THR A 118 -1.98 15.57 -15.15
N LEU A 119 -0.89 16.31 -14.91
CA LEU A 119 -0.22 16.35 -13.62
C LEU A 119 -1.13 16.96 -12.54
N ILE A 120 -1.83 18.06 -12.84
CA ILE A 120 -2.78 18.69 -11.93
C ILE A 120 -3.94 17.74 -11.59
N SER A 121 -4.49 17.04 -12.59
CA SER A 121 -5.54 16.03 -12.39
C SER A 121 -5.08 14.89 -11.48
N ASN A 122 -3.86 14.41 -11.68
CA ASN A 122 -3.26 13.37 -10.85
C ASN A 122 -3.04 13.86 -9.40
N ASP A 123 -2.53 15.09 -9.22
CA ASP A 123 -2.36 15.68 -7.89
C ASP A 123 -3.69 15.80 -7.13
N ASN A 124 -4.75 16.25 -7.82
CA ASN A 124 -6.10 16.30 -7.25
C ASN A 124 -6.61 14.91 -6.87
N SER A 125 -6.37 13.90 -7.72
CA SER A 125 -6.75 12.51 -7.44
C SER A 125 -5.99 11.96 -6.23
N ILE A 126 -4.69 12.25 -6.11
CA ILE A 126 -3.87 11.86 -4.96
C ILE A 126 -4.35 12.56 -3.68
N MET A 127 -4.68 13.85 -3.74
CA MET A 127 -5.26 14.56 -2.60
C MET A 127 -6.59 13.95 -2.17
N HIS A 128 -7.47 13.64 -3.13
CA HIS A 128 -8.74 13.00 -2.87
C HIS A 128 -8.57 11.63 -2.19
N LEU A 129 -7.70 10.77 -2.74
CA LEU A 129 -7.40 9.46 -2.15
C LEU A 129 -6.82 9.57 -0.73
N ARG A 130 -5.96 10.56 -0.47
CA ARG A 130 -5.44 10.82 0.89
C ARG A 130 -6.56 11.23 1.84
N GLN A 131 -7.51 12.02 1.37
CA GLN A 131 -8.65 12.45 2.16
C GLN A 131 -9.60 11.29 2.47
N GLU A 132 -9.95 10.46 1.47
CA GLU A 132 -10.74 9.25 1.67
C GLU A 132 -10.07 8.27 2.65
N LEU A 133 -8.75 8.09 2.52
CA LEU A 133 -7.99 7.25 3.43
C LEU A 133 -8.02 7.79 4.87
N ASN A 134 -7.93 9.11 5.05
CA ASN A 134 -8.02 9.74 6.37
C ASN A 134 -9.41 9.57 6.99
N VAL A 135 -10.46 9.71 6.19
CA VAL A 135 -11.85 9.46 6.62
C VAL A 135 -12.01 7.99 7.01
N LEU A 136 -11.52 7.06 6.19
CA LEU A 136 -11.60 5.62 6.46
C LEU A 136 -10.86 5.24 7.76
N LYS A 137 -9.68 5.82 8.00
CA LYS A 137 -8.91 5.64 9.25
C LYS A 137 -9.66 6.14 10.49
N GLN A 138 -10.54 7.12 10.36
CA GLN A 138 -11.37 7.60 11.47
C GLN A 138 -12.64 6.74 11.66
N ILE A 139 -13.23 6.23 10.57
CA ILE A 139 -14.48 5.49 10.62
C ILE A 139 -14.27 4.02 11.03
N LEU A 140 -13.26 3.34 10.46
CA LEU A 140 -13.04 1.90 10.69
C LEU A 140 -12.92 1.54 12.19
N PRO A 141 -12.14 2.26 13.02
CA PRO A 141 -12.06 1.96 14.45
C PRO A 141 -13.41 2.00 15.17
N ASN A 142 -14.25 2.97 14.82
CA ASN A 142 -15.60 3.13 15.41
C ASN A 142 -16.60 2.11 14.87
N LEU A 143 -16.37 1.58 13.66
CA LEU A 143 -17.20 0.54 13.07
C LEU A 143 -16.93 -0.83 13.73
N ILE A 144 -15.66 -1.17 13.95
CA ILE A 144 -15.28 -2.47 14.53
C ILE A 144 -15.44 -2.48 16.05
N TYR A 145 -15.07 -1.38 16.72
CA TYR A 145 -15.15 -1.24 18.17
C TYR A 145 -15.81 0.09 18.57
N PRO A 146 -17.12 0.27 18.41
CA PRO A 146 -17.81 1.45 18.91
C PRO A 146 -17.62 1.66 20.43
N VAL A 147 -17.95 2.85 20.94
CA VAL A 147 -17.92 3.12 22.38
C VAL A 147 -18.83 2.13 23.10
N GLY A 148 -18.31 1.47 24.13
CA GLY A 148 -18.98 0.39 24.85
C GLY A 148 -18.59 -1.03 24.39
N SER A 149 -17.87 -1.18 23.28
CA SER A 149 -17.39 -2.50 22.85
C SER A 149 -16.40 -3.11 23.83
N LEU A 150 -16.40 -4.44 23.89
CA LEU A 150 -15.51 -5.24 24.73
C LEU A 150 -14.31 -5.74 23.93
N TYR A 151 -13.13 -5.63 24.53
CA TYR A 151 -11.91 -6.26 24.08
C TYR A 151 -11.46 -7.27 25.14
N VAL A 152 -11.20 -8.51 24.75
CA VAL A 152 -10.81 -9.61 25.65
C VAL A 152 -9.57 -10.29 25.11
N SER A 153 -8.57 -10.50 25.97
CA SER A 153 -7.27 -11.06 25.58
C SER A 153 -6.61 -11.82 26.73
N MET A 154 -5.72 -12.75 26.38
CA MET A 154 -4.79 -13.38 27.34
C MET A 154 -3.59 -12.47 27.67
N ASN A 155 -3.34 -11.44 26.84
CA ASN A 155 -2.28 -10.48 27.05
C ASN A 155 -2.77 -9.35 27.95
N SER A 156 -1.95 -8.90 28.91
CA SER A 156 -2.25 -7.81 29.83
C SER A 156 -2.07 -6.41 29.24
N THR A 157 -1.47 -6.29 28.04
CA THR A 157 -1.25 -5.02 27.37
C THR A 157 -2.57 -4.30 27.08
N ARG A 158 -2.60 -2.99 27.38
CA ARG A 158 -3.77 -2.13 27.19
C ARG A 158 -4.20 -2.08 25.72
N PRO A 159 -5.51 -2.10 25.40
CA PRO A 159 -5.97 -2.18 24.02
C PRO A 159 -5.56 -0.97 23.18
N GLU A 160 -5.41 0.22 23.75
CA GLU A 160 -4.92 1.39 23.01
C GLU A 160 -3.49 1.22 22.46
N VAL A 161 -2.67 0.37 23.09
CA VAL A 161 -1.30 0.06 22.63
C VAL A 161 -1.33 -0.99 21.51
N VAL A 162 -2.24 -1.96 21.60
CA VAL A 162 -2.34 -3.06 20.63
C VAL A 162 -3.10 -2.63 19.37
N LEU A 163 -4.21 -1.91 19.55
CA LEU A 163 -5.10 -1.47 18.47
C LEU A 163 -4.68 -0.10 17.90
N GLY A 164 -3.90 0.68 18.66
CA GLY A 164 -3.45 2.01 18.25
C GLY A 164 -4.52 3.10 18.32
N PHE A 165 -5.67 2.83 18.95
CA PHE A 165 -6.76 3.80 19.09
C PHE A 165 -7.65 3.54 20.31
N GLY A 166 -8.48 4.54 20.61
CA GLY A 166 -9.51 4.50 21.63
C GLY A 166 -8.96 4.68 23.04
N THR A 167 -9.86 4.92 23.97
CA THR A 167 -9.59 4.94 25.41
C THR A 167 -10.37 3.80 26.04
N TRP A 168 -9.69 3.00 26.86
CA TRP A 168 -10.22 1.73 27.36
C TRP A 168 -10.14 1.67 28.88
N THR A 169 -11.18 1.11 29.50
CA THR A 169 -11.24 0.86 30.94
C THR A 169 -11.25 -0.63 31.20
N GLN A 170 -10.38 -1.09 32.09
CA GLN A 170 -10.27 -2.51 32.43
C GLN A 170 -11.45 -2.98 33.29
N ILE A 171 -11.87 -4.22 33.06
CA ILE A 171 -12.84 -4.95 33.87
C ILE A 171 -12.04 -5.92 34.76
N VAL A 172 -12.14 -5.74 36.08
CA VAL A 172 -11.38 -6.51 37.07
C VAL A 172 -12.35 -7.21 38.02
N ASP A 173 -12.06 -8.47 38.35
CA ASP A 173 -12.80 -9.30 39.31
C ASP A 173 -14.32 -9.38 39.08
N ARG A 174 -14.73 -9.51 37.81
CA ARG A 174 -16.15 -9.55 37.40
C ARG A 174 -16.39 -10.58 36.31
N PHE A 175 -17.55 -11.24 36.39
CA PHE A 175 -18.11 -12.00 35.28
C PHE A 175 -19.02 -11.10 34.44
N LEU A 176 -19.10 -11.38 33.14
CA LEU A 176 -20.06 -10.72 32.26
C LEU A 176 -21.43 -11.36 32.47
N TYR A 177 -22.41 -10.52 32.80
CA TYR A 177 -23.81 -10.90 32.96
C TYR A 177 -24.63 -10.12 31.94
N CYS A 178 -25.36 -10.84 31.08
CA CYS A 178 -26.21 -10.23 30.06
C CYS A 178 -27.48 -9.69 30.71
N ALA A 179 -27.61 -8.36 30.74
CA ALA A 179 -28.73 -7.64 31.34
C ALA A 179 -29.33 -6.63 30.36
N ASN A 180 -30.48 -6.04 30.73
CA ASN A 180 -31.13 -4.95 30.01
C ASN A 180 -30.56 -3.56 30.35
N SER A 181 -29.62 -3.50 31.28
CA SER A 181 -28.85 -2.32 31.66
C SER A 181 -27.36 -2.64 31.60
N SER A 182 -26.55 -1.61 31.39
CA SER A 182 -25.09 -1.74 31.25
C SER A 182 -24.37 -1.23 32.49
N LYS A 183 -23.23 -1.85 32.82
CA LYS A 183 -22.29 -1.44 33.88
C LYS A 183 -22.82 -1.52 35.31
N GLU A 184 -23.95 -2.19 35.53
CA GLU A 184 -24.34 -2.58 36.89
C GLU A 184 -23.37 -3.62 37.45
N THR A 185 -23.13 -3.55 38.75
CA THR A 185 -22.22 -4.46 39.46
C THR A 185 -22.94 -5.09 40.63
N GLY A 186 -22.67 -6.37 40.86
CA GLY A 186 -23.21 -7.12 41.98
C GLY A 186 -22.53 -8.47 42.12
N GLY A 187 -23.13 -9.33 42.94
CA GLY A 187 -22.57 -10.64 43.27
C GLY A 187 -21.58 -10.60 44.43
N SER A 188 -21.26 -11.78 44.95
CA SER A 188 -20.32 -11.98 46.04
C SER A 188 -19.61 -13.30 45.84
N LYS A 189 -18.31 -13.36 46.18
CA LYS A 189 -17.56 -14.62 46.20
C LYS A 189 -17.97 -15.49 47.40
N THR A 190 -18.54 -14.89 48.45
CA THR A 190 -18.95 -15.58 49.68
C THR A 190 -20.46 -15.46 49.91
N ILE A 191 -21.05 -16.48 50.53
CA ILE A 191 -22.44 -16.43 51.01
C ILE A 191 -22.51 -15.46 52.18
N SER A 192 -23.35 -14.44 52.08
CA SER A 192 -23.64 -13.53 53.19
C SER A 192 -24.86 -14.02 53.99
N GLY A 193 -25.05 -13.50 55.20
CA GLY A 193 -26.25 -13.80 55.99
C GLY A 193 -27.56 -13.47 55.25
N ALA A 194 -27.57 -12.45 54.39
CA ALA A 194 -28.72 -12.09 53.56
C ALA A 194 -29.04 -13.13 52.46
N ASN A 195 -28.07 -13.99 52.12
CA ASN A 195 -28.26 -15.07 51.16
C ASN A 195 -28.75 -16.37 51.81
N LEU A 196 -28.80 -16.43 53.14
CA LEU A 196 -29.30 -17.60 53.85
C LEU A 196 -30.83 -17.56 53.90
N PRO A 197 -31.51 -18.65 53.50
CA PRO A 197 -32.94 -18.78 53.73
C PRO A 197 -33.29 -18.63 55.22
N ALA A 198 -34.50 -18.15 55.49
CA ALA A 198 -35.04 -18.17 56.83
C ALA A 198 -35.03 -19.61 57.36
N HIS A 199 -34.45 -19.78 58.55
CA HIS A 199 -34.36 -21.08 59.22
C HIS A 199 -34.60 -20.90 60.72
N SER A 200 -34.98 -21.99 61.38
CA SER A 200 -35.14 -22.06 62.82
C SER A 200 -34.27 -23.18 63.38
N HIS A 201 -33.87 -23.03 64.64
CA HIS A 201 -33.22 -24.09 65.39
C HIS A 201 -34.23 -24.70 66.36
N TYR A 202 -34.43 -26.01 66.27
CA TYR A 202 -35.10 -26.75 67.32
C TYR A 202 -34.08 -27.06 68.41
N ILE A 203 -34.39 -26.62 69.63
CA ILE A 203 -33.53 -26.79 70.80
C ILE A 203 -34.34 -27.57 71.82
N ASP A 204 -33.88 -28.78 72.13
CA ASP A 204 -34.40 -29.63 73.19
C ASP A 204 -33.27 -29.90 74.18
N LEU A 205 -33.46 -29.50 75.43
CA LEU A 205 -32.44 -29.53 76.47
C LEU A 205 -32.97 -30.34 77.64
N SER A 206 -32.15 -31.30 78.09
CA SER A 206 -32.39 -32.02 79.34
C SER A 206 -31.20 -31.81 80.27
N THR A 207 -31.49 -31.56 81.54
CA THR A 207 -30.47 -31.56 82.59
C THR A 207 -30.39 -32.97 83.16
N SER A 208 -29.18 -33.54 83.27
CA SER A 208 -28.97 -34.87 83.85
C SER A 208 -29.22 -34.94 85.36
N GLN A 209 -29.45 -33.79 85.99
CA GLN A 209 -29.71 -33.68 87.42
C GLN A 209 -30.69 -32.54 87.67
N ALA A 210 -31.79 -32.83 88.35
CA ALA A 210 -32.61 -31.78 88.94
C ALA A 210 -31.72 -31.06 89.97
N GLY A 211 -31.50 -29.76 89.78
CA GLY A 211 -30.74 -28.96 90.75
C GLY A 211 -31.34 -29.13 92.14
N TRP A 212 -30.48 -29.20 93.16
CA TRP A 212 -30.93 -29.23 94.55
C TRP A 212 -31.70 -27.95 94.84
N HIS A 213 -32.92 -28.08 95.32
CA HIS A 213 -33.75 -26.94 95.69
C HIS A 213 -34.63 -27.31 96.88
N SER A 214 -34.96 -26.30 97.69
CA SER A 214 -35.77 -26.42 98.89
C SER A 214 -37.04 -25.58 98.72
N HIS A 215 -38.19 -26.09 99.14
CA HIS A 215 -39.44 -25.34 99.13
C HIS A 215 -39.79 -24.89 100.55
N ARG A 216 -40.40 -23.71 100.66
CA ARG A 216 -40.99 -23.25 101.93
C ARG A 216 -42.48 -23.51 101.90
N TYR A 217 -42.94 -24.52 102.63
CA TYR A 217 -44.36 -24.76 102.84
C TYR A 217 -44.81 -24.31 104.23
N VAL A 218 -46.05 -23.83 104.32
CA VAL A 218 -46.70 -23.46 105.58
C VAL A 218 -47.65 -24.61 105.94
N GLY A 219 -47.21 -25.50 106.83
CA GLY A 219 -47.97 -26.66 107.28
C GLY A 219 -48.07 -26.70 108.81
N TRP A 220 -49.20 -27.21 109.31
CA TRP A 220 -49.39 -27.50 110.73
C TRP A 220 -49.11 -28.99 110.95
N SER A 221 -47.89 -29.35 111.34
CA SER A 221 -47.58 -30.75 111.67
C SER A 221 -48.20 -31.12 113.01
N ARG A 222 -49.13 -32.10 113.01
CA ARG A 222 -49.71 -32.65 114.24
C ARG A 222 -48.70 -33.58 114.90
N MET A 223 -48.02 -33.13 115.94
CA MET A 223 -47.23 -34.03 116.79
C MET A 223 -48.07 -34.51 117.96
N THR A 224 -48.10 -35.82 118.17
CA THR A 224 -48.69 -36.45 119.36
C THR A 224 -47.62 -36.54 120.45
N LYS A 225 -47.98 -36.18 121.69
CA LYS A 225 -47.07 -36.03 122.83
C LYS A 225 -46.26 -37.30 123.13
N GLY A 226 -44.95 -37.13 123.33
CA GLY A 226 -44.07 -38.13 123.95
C GLY A 226 -44.29 -38.20 125.48
N LYS A 227 -44.12 -39.40 126.08
CA LYS A 227 -44.35 -39.63 127.51
C LYS A 227 -43.52 -38.69 128.39
N GLY A 228 -44.16 -38.00 129.35
CA GLY A 228 -43.46 -37.26 130.44
C GLY A 228 -43.83 -35.79 130.65
N TYR A 229 -44.68 -35.19 129.82
CA TYR A 229 -45.12 -33.79 129.99
C TYR A 229 -46.55 -33.71 130.57
N ASP A 230 -46.94 -32.63 131.25
CA ASP A 230 -48.24 -32.51 131.94
C ASP A 230 -49.18 -31.54 131.20
N VAL A 231 -49.66 -31.99 130.04
CA VAL A 231 -50.57 -31.27 129.15
C VAL A 231 -51.62 -32.25 128.61
N LYS A 232 -52.86 -31.76 128.40
CA LYS A 232 -54.04 -32.54 127.95
C LYS A 232 -53.73 -33.32 126.66
N ASP A 233 -54.35 -34.49 126.50
CA ASP A 233 -54.01 -35.43 125.41
C ASP A 233 -54.24 -34.87 123.99
N ASP A 234 -55.09 -33.85 123.84
CA ASP A 234 -55.44 -33.22 122.56
C ASP A 234 -54.82 -31.82 122.34
N VAL A 235 -53.67 -31.51 122.95
CA VAL A 235 -52.99 -30.23 122.69
C VAL A 235 -52.26 -30.27 121.35
N LYS A 236 -52.77 -29.52 120.36
CA LYS A 236 -52.10 -29.30 119.06
C LYS A 236 -51.04 -28.20 119.23
N PHE A 237 -49.77 -28.56 119.15
CA PHE A 237 -48.69 -27.58 119.09
C PHE A 237 -48.50 -27.11 117.65
N ALA A 238 -48.49 -25.80 117.43
CA ALA A 238 -47.97 -25.22 116.20
C ALA A 238 -46.45 -25.13 116.35
N ILE A 239 -45.68 -25.71 115.44
CA ILE A 239 -44.24 -25.47 115.39
C ILE A 239 -43.97 -24.42 114.31
N ASN A 240 -43.00 -23.54 114.55
CA ASN A 240 -42.53 -22.57 113.57
C ASN A 240 -42.10 -23.26 112.27
N CYS A 241 -42.29 -22.57 111.14
CA CYS A 241 -41.97 -23.06 109.80
C CYS A 241 -40.55 -23.63 109.73
N TYR A 242 -40.41 -24.85 109.22
CA TYR A 242 -39.11 -25.43 108.85
C TYR A 242 -38.91 -25.42 107.34
N TRP A 243 -37.65 -25.31 106.94
CA TRP A 243 -37.21 -25.57 105.57
C TRP A 243 -37.00 -27.08 105.47
N ASP A 244 -37.60 -27.72 104.47
CA ASP A 244 -37.42 -29.14 104.22
C ASP A 244 -37.05 -29.36 102.75
N ASP A 245 -36.21 -30.36 102.50
CA ASP A 245 -35.76 -30.71 101.16
C ASP A 245 -36.76 -31.70 100.54
N THR A 246 -37.36 -31.34 99.41
CA THR A 246 -38.31 -32.23 98.73
C THR A 246 -37.59 -33.09 97.69
N GLN A 247 -37.84 -34.39 97.68
CA GLN A 247 -37.27 -35.34 96.71
C GLN A 247 -38.08 -35.43 95.39
N GLY A 248 -38.80 -34.37 95.01
CA GLY A 248 -39.76 -34.41 93.91
C GLY A 248 -39.67 -33.21 92.95
N GLU A 249 -39.95 -33.49 91.69
CA GLU A 249 -39.92 -32.54 90.56
C GLU A 249 -40.96 -31.43 90.75
N GLY A 250 -40.50 -30.25 91.18
CA GLY A 250 -41.27 -29.00 91.13
C GLY A 250 -41.04 -28.25 89.81
N ASN A 251 -42.06 -27.54 89.31
CA ASN A 251 -41.92 -26.73 88.10
C ASN A 251 -40.94 -25.58 88.35
N HIS A 252 -39.83 -25.53 87.60
CA HIS A 252 -38.80 -24.50 87.71
C HIS A 252 -38.33 -24.07 86.32
N THR A 253 -37.83 -22.84 86.22
CA THR A 253 -37.33 -22.26 84.98
C THR A 253 -35.81 -22.34 84.93
N HIS A 254 -35.25 -22.92 83.88
CA HIS A 254 -33.82 -22.85 83.60
C HIS A 254 -33.48 -21.60 82.79
N PHE A 255 -32.44 -20.87 83.19
CA PHE A 255 -31.81 -19.87 82.35
C PHE A 255 -30.61 -20.49 81.63
N VAL A 256 -30.75 -20.71 80.33
CA VAL A 256 -29.66 -21.23 79.49
C VAL A 256 -29.05 -20.06 78.74
N SER A 257 -27.75 -19.84 78.92
CA SER A 257 -27.00 -18.80 78.21
C SER A 257 -25.79 -19.40 77.51
N GLY A 258 -25.55 -18.97 76.28
CA GLY A 258 -24.46 -19.46 75.44
C GLY A 258 -24.72 -19.20 73.97
N TYR A 259 -23.65 -19.24 73.18
CA TYR A 259 -23.71 -19.22 71.72
C TYR A 259 -23.47 -20.64 71.21
N THR A 260 -24.22 -21.05 70.18
CA THR A 260 -23.82 -22.22 69.40
C THR A 260 -22.48 -21.92 68.73
N GLN A 261 -21.58 -22.90 68.71
CA GLN A 261 -20.31 -22.73 68.00
C GLN A 261 -20.60 -22.50 66.52
N THR A 262 -19.93 -21.53 65.91
CA THR A 262 -19.99 -21.32 64.46
C THR A 262 -19.38 -22.51 63.74
N THR A 263 -20.23 -23.39 63.20
CA THR A 263 -19.85 -24.45 62.27
C THR A 263 -20.03 -23.95 60.85
N GLY A 264 -19.04 -23.20 60.35
CA GLY A 264 -19.03 -22.73 58.97
C GLY A 264 -17.63 -22.26 58.58
N GLN A 265 -17.13 -22.75 57.44
CA GLN A 265 -15.91 -22.22 56.81
C GLN A 265 -16.36 -21.29 55.69
N SER A 266 -16.00 -20.01 55.76
CA SER A 266 -16.22 -19.08 54.65
C SER A 266 -15.30 -19.47 53.51
N LYS A 267 -15.84 -20.08 52.46
CA LYS A 267 -15.11 -20.39 51.24
C LYS A 267 -15.60 -19.52 50.10
N GLU A 268 -14.70 -19.14 49.21
CA GLU A 268 -15.12 -18.55 47.94
C GLU A 268 -15.83 -19.61 47.09
N TYR A 269 -17.06 -19.33 46.68
CA TYR A 269 -17.89 -20.21 45.86
C TYR A 269 -17.83 -19.75 44.40
N MET A 270 -16.71 -20.03 43.73
CA MET A 270 -16.56 -19.76 42.30
C MET A 270 -16.50 -21.09 41.52
N PRO A 271 -17.29 -21.25 40.44
CA PRO A 271 -17.13 -22.40 39.56
C PRO A 271 -15.72 -22.39 38.93
N PRO A 272 -15.19 -23.50 38.40
CA PRO A 272 -13.95 -23.47 37.64
C PRO A 272 -14.01 -22.45 36.50
N TYR A 273 -13.00 -21.59 36.39
CA TYR A 273 -12.92 -20.54 35.38
C TYR A 273 -11.49 -20.38 34.85
N MET A 274 -11.36 -19.68 33.71
CA MET A 274 -10.09 -19.18 33.21
C MET A 274 -10.06 -17.66 33.32
N THR A 275 -8.93 -17.10 33.77
CA THR A 275 -8.76 -15.65 33.84
C THR A 275 -8.32 -15.09 32.50
N VAL A 276 -8.94 -14.00 32.10
CA VAL A 276 -8.57 -13.20 30.91
C VAL A 276 -8.54 -11.73 31.29
N TYR A 277 -7.80 -10.95 30.52
CA TYR A 277 -7.87 -9.50 30.63
C TYR A 277 -9.00 -9.00 29.73
N ALA A 278 -9.90 -8.19 30.29
CA ALA A 278 -11.02 -7.62 29.58
C ALA A 278 -11.08 -6.11 29.79
N TRP A 279 -11.49 -5.39 28.74
CA TRP A 279 -11.64 -3.94 28.74
C TRP A 279 -12.88 -3.54 27.96
N TYR A 280 -13.48 -2.40 28.31
CA TYR A 280 -14.51 -1.78 27.49
C TYR A 280 -14.07 -0.39 27.02
N ARG A 281 -14.46 -0.02 25.80
CA ARG A 281 -14.12 1.28 25.20
C ARG A 281 -14.98 2.39 25.81
N ILE A 282 -14.36 3.51 26.17
CA ILE A 282 -15.05 4.71 26.69
C ILE A 282 -15.01 5.91 25.75
N ALA A 283 -14.00 5.99 24.87
CA ALA A 283 -13.88 7.02 23.84
C ALA A 283 -13.08 6.49 22.64
#